data_AF-A0A1V5WB05-F1
#
_entry.id   AF-A0A1V5WB05-F1
#
_cell.length_a   1.000
_cell.length_b   1.000
_cell.length_c   1.000
_cell.angle_alpha   90.00
_cell.angle_beta   90.00
_cell.angle_gamma   90.00
#
_symmetry.space_group_name_H-M   'P 1'
#
loop_
_entity.id
_entity.type
_entity.pdbx_description
1 polymer ?
#
loop_
_entity_poly.entity_id
_entity_poly.type
_entity_poly.pdbx_seq_one_letter_code
_entity_poly.pdbx_strand_id
1 'polypeptide(L)'
;MALPHMKGTKFSIYKNENSKWRTKSLFWELTPEEDRKKLPAIYTLYDEDIERDGKPYKSLKKLYMSYDHIPGAEWEFANNHLGGWEHWEILANSSMKPIKDAIALWRKEMEIKHKALAIKSMIKSAREDGAKGLSAAKYLADKGYVSQRGRPSKEEVDRERKFQAAISSEYEEDLERISLALVKSA
;
A
#
# COMPACT_ATOMS: atom_id res chain seq x y z
N MET A 1 17.99 -24.71 -9.70
CA MET A 1 17.90 -25.96 -8.92
C MET A 1 16.49 -26.04 -8.36
N ALA A 2 15.58 -26.71 -9.08
CA ALA A 2 14.18 -26.83 -8.69
C ALA A 2 14.03 -27.96 -7.66
N LEU A 3 13.41 -27.65 -6.52
CA LEU A 3 13.18 -28.61 -5.44
C LEU A 3 12.18 -29.69 -5.89
N PRO A 4 12.44 -30.97 -5.58
CA PRO A 4 11.62 -32.09 -6.04
C PRO A 4 10.25 -32.11 -5.36
N HIS A 5 9.21 -32.39 -6.14
CA HIS A 5 7.87 -32.70 -5.64
C HIS A 5 7.88 -33.99 -4.81
N MET A 6 7.85 -33.85 -3.48
CA MET A 6 7.60 -34.96 -2.57
C MET A 6 6.09 -35.20 -2.44
N LYS A 7 5.61 -36.33 -3.00
CA LYS A 7 4.30 -36.92 -2.69
C LYS A 7 4.37 -37.59 -1.33
N GLY A 8 3.55 -37.12 -0.39
CA GLY A 8 3.40 -37.68 0.96
C GLY A 8 2.61 -36.70 1.82
N THR A 9 1.45 -37.15 2.30
CA THR A 9 0.39 -36.41 3.00
C THR A 9 0.87 -35.46 4.10
N LYS A 10 1.26 -34.23 3.75
CA LYS A 10 1.18 -33.09 4.67
C LYS A 10 -0.29 -32.72 4.73
N PHE A 11 -0.98 -33.06 5.83
CA PHE A 11 -2.03 -32.16 6.30
C PHE A 11 -1.35 -30.81 6.46
N SER A 12 -1.46 -29.98 5.42
CA SER A 12 -0.95 -28.62 5.46
C SER A 12 -1.50 -28.01 6.75
N ILE A 13 -0.66 -27.37 7.56
CA ILE A 13 -1.10 -26.64 8.76
C ILE A 13 -2.24 -25.66 8.45
N TYR A 14 -2.50 -25.39 7.17
CA TYR A 14 -3.56 -24.58 6.61
C TYR A 14 -4.84 -25.33 6.22
N LYS A 15 -4.91 -26.66 6.32
CA LYS A 15 -6.11 -27.46 6.08
C LYS A 15 -6.59 -28.08 7.39
N ASN A 16 -7.91 -28.23 7.53
CA ASN A 16 -8.52 -28.97 8.64
C ASN A 16 -8.61 -30.48 8.33
N GLU A 17 -9.14 -31.25 9.28
CA GLU A 17 -9.31 -32.71 9.16
C GLU A 17 -10.11 -33.12 7.91
N ASN A 18 -11.03 -32.28 7.46
CA ASN A 18 -11.84 -32.49 6.25
C ASN A 18 -11.16 -31.99 4.96
N SER A 19 -9.85 -31.75 4.98
CA SER A 19 -9.08 -31.19 3.85
C SER A 19 -9.56 -29.82 3.33
N LYS A 20 -10.39 -29.11 4.10
CA LYS A 20 -10.83 -27.74 3.78
C LYS A 20 -9.82 -26.73 4.29
N TRP A 21 -9.65 -25.64 3.56
CA TRP A 21 -8.80 -24.53 3.98
C TRP A 21 -9.31 -23.92 5.30
N ARG A 22 -8.39 -23.71 6.24
CA ARG A 22 -8.64 -23.06 7.52
C ARG A 22 -8.78 -21.57 7.28
N THR A 23 -9.83 -20.94 7.82
CA THR A 23 -9.98 -19.48 7.77
C THR A 23 -9.96 -18.90 9.17
N LYS A 24 -11.06 -19.08 9.91
CA LYS A 24 -11.22 -18.68 11.30
C LYS A 24 -10.09 -19.19 12.19
N SER A 25 -9.80 -20.49 12.10
CA SER A 25 -8.86 -21.16 13.00
C SER A 25 -7.40 -20.76 12.81
N LEU A 26 -7.07 -19.95 11.80
CA LEU A 26 -5.73 -19.41 11.63
C LEU A 26 -5.42 -18.30 12.65
N PHE A 27 -6.45 -17.60 13.12
CA PHE A 27 -6.30 -16.36 13.88
C PHE A 27 -6.63 -16.57 15.35
N TRP A 28 -5.72 -16.16 16.24
CA TRP A 28 -5.84 -16.38 17.68
C TRP A 28 -7.14 -15.77 18.25
N GLU A 29 -7.41 -14.51 17.94
CA GLU A 29 -8.54 -13.74 18.46
C GLU A 29 -9.90 -14.20 17.91
N LEU A 30 -9.92 -14.96 16.81
CA LEU A 30 -11.14 -15.49 16.22
C LEU A 30 -11.41 -16.93 16.64
N THR A 31 -10.46 -17.62 17.27
CA THR A 31 -10.56 -19.05 17.58
C THR A 31 -10.72 -19.23 19.08
N PRO A 32 -11.84 -19.82 19.56
CA PRO A 32 -12.00 -20.16 20.97
C PRO A 32 -10.90 -21.08 21.50
N GLU A 33 -10.65 -21.08 22.81
CA GLU A 33 -9.54 -21.83 23.41
C GLU A 33 -9.65 -23.34 23.16
N GLU A 34 -10.85 -23.89 23.28
CA GLU A 34 -11.15 -25.29 23.03
C GLU A 34 -10.82 -25.72 21.58
N ASP A 35 -11.08 -24.83 20.62
CA ASP A 35 -10.76 -25.05 19.22
C ASP A 35 -9.26 -24.88 18.95
N ARG A 36 -8.60 -23.92 19.63
CA ARG A 36 -7.14 -23.71 19.51
C ARG A 36 -6.34 -24.93 20.00
N LYS A 37 -6.86 -25.71 20.95
CA LYS A 37 -6.22 -26.96 21.40
C LYS A 37 -6.19 -28.03 20.30
N LYS A 38 -7.23 -28.08 19.46
CA LYS A 38 -7.32 -29.03 18.33
C LYS A 38 -6.61 -28.52 17.09
N LEU A 39 -6.81 -27.24 16.77
CA LEU A 39 -6.27 -26.55 15.60
C LEU A 39 -5.56 -25.27 16.07
N PRO A 40 -4.27 -25.37 16.43
CA PRO A 40 -3.52 -24.22 16.93
C PRO A 40 -3.52 -23.08 15.93
N ALA A 41 -3.92 -21.89 16.37
CA ALA A 41 -3.78 -20.67 15.59
C ALA A 41 -2.31 -20.40 15.25
N ILE A 42 -2.08 -19.72 14.13
CA ILE A 42 -0.77 -19.44 13.55
C ILE A 42 -0.52 -17.93 13.55
N TYR A 43 -1.56 -17.17 13.24
CA TYR A 43 -1.52 -15.74 13.02
C TYR A 43 -2.40 -14.99 14.02
N THR A 44 -2.27 -13.67 13.97
CA THR A 44 -3.24 -12.72 14.48
C THR A 44 -3.59 -11.70 13.39
N LEU A 45 -4.81 -11.16 13.43
CA LEU A 45 -5.24 -10.01 12.65
C LEU A 45 -4.79 -8.68 13.26
N TYR A 46 -4.24 -8.67 14.48
CA TYR A 46 -3.65 -7.46 15.04
C TYR A 46 -2.48 -6.96 14.18
N ASP A 47 -2.21 -5.66 14.29
CA ASP A 47 -1.17 -5.00 13.51
C ASP A 47 0.25 -5.49 13.85
N GLU A 48 0.45 -5.96 15.08
CA GLU A 48 1.73 -6.44 15.59
C GLU A 48 1.68 -7.90 16.03
N ASP A 49 2.87 -8.52 16.06
CA ASP A 49 3.04 -9.85 16.65
C ASP A 49 2.60 -9.81 18.12
N ILE A 50 1.90 -10.84 18.56
CA ILE A 50 1.45 -10.97 19.96
C ILE A 50 2.02 -12.23 20.59
N GLU A 51 2.11 -12.22 21.92
CA GLU A 51 2.41 -13.41 22.72
C GLU A 51 1.25 -13.69 23.67
N ARG A 52 0.80 -14.95 23.69
CA ARG A 52 -0.28 -15.43 24.57
C ARG A 52 0.10 -16.82 25.07
N ASP A 53 0.02 -17.02 26.38
CA ASP A 53 0.34 -18.29 27.03
C ASP A 53 1.74 -18.82 26.67
N GLY A 54 2.72 -17.90 26.57
CA GLY A 54 4.10 -18.22 26.17
C GLY A 54 4.27 -18.61 24.70
N LYS A 55 3.23 -18.46 23.87
CA LYS A 55 3.26 -18.77 22.44
C LYS A 55 3.20 -17.49 21.59
N PRO A 56 4.14 -17.29 20.65
CA PRO A 56 4.10 -16.15 19.74
C PRO A 56 3.15 -16.42 18.57
N TYR A 57 2.41 -15.38 18.15
CA TYR A 57 1.55 -15.36 16.99
C TYR A 57 1.95 -14.21 16.08
N LYS A 58 2.19 -14.52 14.80
CA LYS A 58 2.65 -13.53 13.83
C LYS A 58 1.50 -12.68 13.32
N SER A 59 1.69 -11.37 13.21
CA SER A 59 0.74 -10.49 12.54
C SER A 59 0.73 -10.80 11.04
N LEU A 60 -0.43 -11.22 10.53
CA LEU A 60 -0.58 -11.42 9.10
C LEU A 60 -0.53 -10.08 8.34
N LYS A 61 -0.98 -8.98 8.97
CA LYS A 61 -0.84 -7.61 8.42
C LYS A 61 0.63 -7.26 8.24
N LYS A 62 1.44 -7.45 9.27
CA LYS A 62 2.88 -7.13 9.22
C LYS A 62 3.60 -7.92 8.13
N LEU A 63 3.29 -9.21 8.02
CA LEU A 63 3.77 -10.07 6.94
C LEU A 63 3.27 -9.61 5.57
N TYR A 64 2.02 -9.18 5.44
CA TYR A 64 1.49 -8.65 4.18
C TYR A 64 2.23 -7.38 3.76
N MET A 65 2.45 -6.47 4.71
CA MET A 65 3.07 -5.16 4.46
C MET A 65 4.59 -5.20 4.22
N SER A 66 5.25 -6.31 4.53
CA SER A 66 6.67 -6.52 4.21
C SER A 66 6.93 -6.85 2.75
N TYR A 67 5.89 -7.14 1.96
CA TYR A 67 6.00 -7.35 0.52
C TYR A 67 5.77 -6.05 -0.25
N ASP A 68 6.26 -6.06 -1.49
CA ASP A 68 6.00 -5.03 -2.49
C ASP A 68 5.14 -5.61 -3.62
N HIS A 69 3.95 -6.12 -3.26
CA HIS A 69 3.02 -6.71 -4.22
C HIS A 69 1.97 -5.71 -4.69
N ILE A 70 1.36 -6.00 -5.83
CA ILE A 70 0.18 -5.26 -6.30
C ILE A 70 -1.05 -5.82 -5.57
N PRO A 71 -1.87 -4.97 -4.92
CA PRO A 71 -3.12 -5.40 -4.32
C PRO A 71 -4.01 -6.15 -5.34
N GLY A 72 -4.46 -7.34 -4.97
CA GLY A 72 -5.17 -8.27 -5.87
C GLY A 72 -4.27 -9.23 -6.67
N ALA A 73 -2.95 -9.10 -6.60
CA ALA A 73 -1.99 -10.00 -7.24
C ALA A 73 -0.92 -10.49 -6.23
N GLU A 74 -1.37 -10.96 -5.06
CA GLU A 74 -0.50 -11.31 -3.94
C GLU A 74 0.00 -12.78 -3.97
N TRP A 75 0.41 -13.26 -5.15
CA TRP A 75 0.79 -14.67 -5.35
C TRP A 75 1.98 -15.11 -4.47
N GLU A 76 3.06 -14.32 -4.41
CA GLU A 76 4.24 -14.66 -3.61
C GLU A 76 3.90 -14.73 -2.12
N PHE A 77 3.15 -13.74 -1.62
CA PHE A 77 2.67 -13.69 -0.25
C PHE A 77 1.84 -14.95 0.08
N ALA A 78 0.92 -15.33 -0.81
CA ALA A 78 0.07 -16.50 -0.62
C ALA A 78 0.86 -17.82 -0.56
N ASN A 79 1.92 -17.96 -1.35
CA ASN A 79 2.76 -19.17 -1.35
C ASN A 79 3.74 -19.21 -0.17
N ASN A 80 4.20 -18.06 0.30
CA ASN A 80 5.18 -17.99 1.40
C ASN A 80 4.52 -18.11 2.78
N HIS A 81 3.31 -17.58 2.97
CA HIS A 81 2.66 -17.48 4.28
C HIS A 81 1.35 -18.27 4.40
N LEU A 82 0.83 -18.84 3.31
CA LEU A 82 -0.44 -19.55 3.32
C LEU A 82 -0.33 -20.87 2.55
N GLY A 83 -1.48 -21.42 2.16
CA GLY A 83 -1.58 -22.68 1.42
C GLY A 83 -1.42 -22.50 -0.08
N GLY A 84 -0.93 -21.34 -0.52
CA GLY A 84 -0.97 -20.91 -1.92
C GLY A 84 -2.16 -20.00 -2.23
N TRP A 85 -2.31 -19.68 -3.52
CA TRP A 85 -3.26 -18.69 -4.03
C TRP A 85 -4.72 -19.00 -3.68
N GLU A 86 -5.17 -20.24 -3.86
CA GLU A 86 -6.56 -20.64 -3.55
C GLU A 86 -6.93 -20.36 -2.08
N HIS A 87 -6.01 -20.65 -1.16
CA HIS A 87 -6.22 -20.39 0.26
C HIS A 87 -6.32 -18.87 0.54
N TRP A 88 -5.48 -18.06 -0.11
CA TRP A 88 -5.56 -16.61 0.00
C TRP A 88 -6.87 -16.04 -0.56
N GLU A 89 -7.34 -16.53 -1.70
CA GLU A 89 -8.62 -16.09 -2.26
C GLU A 89 -9.79 -16.39 -1.33
N ILE A 90 -9.79 -17.55 -0.67
CA ILE A 90 -10.82 -17.92 0.31
C ILE A 90 -10.79 -16.99 1.53
N LEU A 91 -9.61 -16.56 1.98
CA LEU A 91 -9.47 -15.61 3.08
C LEU A 91 -9.93 -14.20 2.66
N ALA A 92 -9.44 -13.71 1.53
CA ALA A 92 -9.77 -12.39 1.00
C ALA A 92 -11.26 -12.24 0.67
N ASN A 93 -11.92 -13.33 0.26
CA ASN A 93 -13.35 -13.38 -0.03
C ASN A 93 -14.17 -14.09 1.06
N SER A 94 -13.62 -14.22 2.28
CA SER A 94 -14.29 -14.90 3.37
C SER A 94 -15.64 -14.25 3.69
N SER A 95 -16.64 -15.07 4.04
CA SER A 95 -17.91 -14.58 4.60
C SER A 95 -17.74 -13.97 6.00
N MET A 96 -16.58 -14.19 6.64
CA MET A 96 -16.27 -13.59 7.94
C MET A 96 -15.81 -12.15 7.80
N LYS A 97 -16.68 -11.23 8.24
CA LYS A 97 -16.45 -9.78 8.19
C LYS A 97 -15.10 -9.33 8.78
N PRO A 98 -14.63 -9.82 9.95
CA PRO A 98 -13.33 -9.39 10.49
C PRO A 98 -12.13 -9.68 9.57
N ILE A 99 -12.10 -10.84 8.92
CA ILE A 99 -11.01 -11.23 8.01
C ILE A 99 -11.11 -10.41 6.72
N LYS A 100 -12.30 -10.38 6.12
CA LYS A 100 -12.55 -9.69 4.85
C LYS A 100 -12.23 -8.20 4.96
N ASP A 101 -12.70 -7.54 6.02
CA ASP A 101 -12.49 -6.10 6.22
C ASP A 101 -11.01 -5.80 6.49
N ALA A 102 -10.31 -6.65 7.26
CA ALA A 102 -8.88 -6.49 7.50
C ALA A 102 -8.08 -6.56 6.20
N ILE A 103 -8.29 -7.60 5.38
CA ILE A 103 -7.59 -7.76 4.10
C ILE A 103 -7.91 -6.61 3.14
N ALA A 104 -9.17 -6.18 3.06
CA ALA A 104 -9.56 -5.03 2.25
C ALA A 104 -8.86 -3.73 2.71
N LEU A 105 -8.72 -3.54 4.02
CA LEU A 105 -8.00 -2.41 4.59
C LEU A 105 -6.50 -2.47 4.27
N TRP A 106 -5.87 -3.65 4.38
CA TRP A 106 -4.44 -3.81 4.07
C TRP A 106 -4.15 -3.55 2.60
N ARG A 107 -4.99 -4.03 1.69
CA ARG A 107 -4.92 -3.72 0.25
C ARG A 107 -4.97 -2.23 0.00
N LYS A 108 -5.92 -1.53 0.61
CA LYS A 108 -6.05 -0.07 0.52
C LYS A 108 -4.82 0.65 1.08
N GLU A 109 -4.28 0.18 2.20
CA GLU A 109 -3.08 0.75 2.81
C GLU A 109 -1.85 0.55 1.90
N MET A 110 -1.72 -0.62 1.27
CA MET A 110 -0.67 -0.91 0.29
C MET A 110 -0.78 -0.03 -0.96
N GLU A 111 -1.99 0.23 -1.48
CA GLU A 111 -2.19 1.20 -2.57
C GLU A 111 -1.71 2.61 -2.18
N ILE A 112 -1.98 3.03 -0.94
CA ILE A 112 -1.54 4.33 -0.42
C ILE A 112 -0.01 4.35 -0.31
N LYS A 113 0.60 3.28 0.20
CA LYS A 113 2.07 3.11 0.27
C LYS A 113 2.70 3.24 -1.13
N HIS A 114 2.17 2.53 -2.13
CA HIS A 114 2.63 2.62 -3.53
C HIS A 114 2.52 4.03 -4.09
N LYS A 115 1.38 4.69 -3.89
CA LYS A 115 1.19 6.10 -4.31
C LYS A 115 2.21 7.01 -3.65
N ALA A 116 2.42 6.88 -2.34
CA ALA A 116 3.39 7.68 -1.62
C ALA A 116 4.83 7.45 -2.11
N LEU A 117 5.21 6.19 -2.36
CA LEU A 117 6.51 5.84 -2.92
C LEU A 117 6.71 6.37 -4.34
N ALA A 118 5.68 6.29 -5.19
CA ALA A 118 5.71 6.84 -6.54
C ALA A 118 5.89 8.37 -6.51
N ILE A 119 5.11 9.08 -5.69
CA ILE A 119 5.24 10.54 -5.53
C ILE A 119 6.64 10.90 -5.02
N LYS A 120 7.18 10.15 -4.04
CA LYS A 120 8.54 10.35 -3.55
C LYS A 120 9.59 10.17 -4.65
N SER A 121 9.43 9.17 -5.52
CA SER A 121 10.29 8.98 -6.69
C SER A 121 10.18 10.15 -7.67
N MET A 122 8.96 10.66 -7.91
CA MET A 122 8.76 11.81 -8.80
C MET A 122 9.41 13.08 -8.25
N ILE A 123 9.34 13.31 -6.93
CA ILE A 123 10.02 14.46 -6.29
C ILE A 123 11.54 14.38 -6.51
N LYS A 124 12.11 13.18 -6.39
CA LYS A 124 13.53 12.95 -6.65
C LYS A 124 13.87 13.27 -8.11
N SER A 125 13.14 12.71 -9.06
CA SER A 125 13.35 12.96 -10.49
C SER A 125 13.17 14.43 -10.89
N ALA A 126 12.18 15.12 -10.32
CA ALA A 126 11.95 16.54 -10.57
C ALA A 126 13.14 17.42 -10.14
N ARG A 127 13.91 17.01 -9.13
CA ARG A 127 15.06 17.76 -8.62
C ARG A 127 16.36 17.40 -9.33
N GLU A 128 16.54 16.13 -9.70
CA GLU A 128 17.83 15.59 -10.14
C GLU A 128 17.94 15.43 -11.67
N ASP A 129 16.84 15.20 -12.39
CA ASP A 129 16.88 14.74 -13.78
C ASP A 129 16.81 15.88 -14.83
N GLY A 130 16.94 17.14 -14.42
CA GLY A 130 16.97 18.32 -15.31
C GLY A 130 15.80 18.32 -16.30
N ALA A 131 16.10 18.39 -17.61
CA ALA A 131 15.10 18.37 -18.68
C ALA A 131 14.21 17.10 -18.69
N LYS A 132 14.74 15.95 -18.24
CA LYS A 132 13.96 14.69 -18.12
C LYS A 132 13.00 14.71 -16.93
N GLY A 133 13.25 15.57 -15.93
CA GLY A 133 12.42 15.77 -14.74
C GLY A 133 11.24 16.72 -14.95
N LEU A 134 11.16 17.43 -16.09
CA LEU A 134 10.11 18.43 -16.34
C LEU A 134 8.70 17.87 -16.26
N SER A 135 8.47 16.64 -16.75
CA SER A 135 7.18 15.97 -16.66
C SER A 135 6.78 15.66 -15.22
N ALA A 136 7.72 15.21 -14.39
CA ALA A 136 7.51 14.96 -12.97
C ALA A 136 7.27 16.26 -12.19
N ALA A 137 8.06 17.30 -12.46
CA ALA A 137 7.90 18.62 -11.88
C ALA A 137 6.51 19.22 -12.21
N LYS A 138 6.08 19.11 -13.47
CA LYS A 138 4.75 19.55 -13.91
C LYS A 138 3.64 18.79 -13.19
N TYR A 139 3.70 17.45 -13.16
CA TYR A 139 2.69 16.64 -12.46
C TYR A 139 2.57 16.99 -10.97
N LEU A 140 3.70 17.26 -10.30
CA LEU A 140 3.72 17.66 -8.89
C LEU A 140 3.14 19.06 -8.68
N ALA A 141 3.49 20.01 -9.56
CA ALA A 141 2.96 21.37 -9.54
C ALA A 141 1.44 21.41 -9.74
N ASP A 142 0.94 20.62 -10.71
CA ASP A 142 -0.48 20.50 -11.03
C ASP A 142 -1.28 19.71 -9.97
N LYS A 143 -0.64 19.26 -8.89
CA LYS A 143 -1.23 18.40 -7.84
C LYS A 143 -1.90 17.15 -8.42
N GLY A 144 -1.31 16.55 -9.46
CA GLY A 144 -1.90 15.41 -10.20
C GLY A 144 -2.15 14.16 -9.34
N TYR A 145 -1.58 14.10 -8.14
CA TYR A 145 -1.77 13.02 -7.15
C TYR A 145 -3.03 13.20 -6.28
N VAL A 146 -3.65 14.38 -6.28
CA VAL A 146 -4.90 14.64 -5.56
C VAL A 146 -6.06 14.20 -6.44
N SER A 147 -6.86 13.23 -5.97
CA SER A 147 -8.08 12.83 -6.65
C SER A 147 -9.10 13.98 -6.63
N GLN A 148 -9.29 14.64 -7.76
CA GLN A 148 -10.29 15.68 -7.97
C GLN A 148 -11.69 15.07 -7.86
N ARG A 149 -12.41 15.32 -6.76
CA ARG A 149 -13.79 14.84 -6.56
C ARG A 149 -14.73 16.03 -6.73
N GLY A 150 -15.38 16.14 -7.88
CA GLY A 150 -16.35 17.19 -8.19
C GLY A 150 -15.74 18.47 -8.78
N ARG A 151 -16.61 19.44 -9.12
CA ARG A 151 -16.20 20.77 -9.61
C ARG A 151 -15.52 21.52 -8.46
N PRO A 152 -14.35 22.15 -8.67
CA PRO A 152 -13.68 22.97 -7.67
C PRO A 152 -14.60 24.04 -7.07
N SER A 153 -14.48 24.31 -5.78
CA SER A 153 -15.25 25.36 -5.13
C SER A 153 -14.83 26.74 -5.68
N LYS A 154 -15.71 27.74 -5.57
CA LYS A 154 -15.36 29.13 -5.97
C LYS A 154 -14.16 29.65 -5.16
N GLU A 155 -14.06 29.30 -3.87
CA GLU A 155 -12.93 29.74 -3.04
C GLU A 155 -11.61 29.07 -3.46
N GLU A 156 -11.64 27.80 -3.87
CA GLU A 156 -10.45 27.10 -4.37
C GLU A 156 -9.95 27.72 -5.68
N VAL A 157 -10.87 28.05 -6.60
CA VAL A 157 -10.55 28.71 -7.87
C VAL A 157 -9.98 30.11 -7.64
N ASP A 158 -10.57 30.91 -6.75
CA ASP A 158 -10.09 32.26 -6.47
C ASP A 158 -8.73 32.25 -5.75
N ARG A 159 -8.50 31.28 -4.86
CA ARG A 159 -7.19 31.13 -4.20
C ARG A 159 -6.10 30.75 -5.20
N GLU A 160 -6.39 29.79 -6.08
CA GLU A 160 -5.46 29.38 -7.13
C GLU A 160 -5.17 30.53 -8.11
N ARG A 161 -6.21 31.28 -8.54
CA ARG A 161 -6.03 32.47 -9.39
C ARG A 161 -5.14 33.52 -8.75
N LYS A 162 -5.33 33.82 -7.46
CA LYS A 162 -4.49 34.78 -6.73
C LYS A 162 -3.05 34.30 -6.62
N PHE A 163 -2.85 33.00 -6.38
CA PHE A 163 -1.52 32.41 -6.29
C PHE A 163 -0.79 32.45 -7.64
N GLN A 164 -1.46 32.08 -8.73
CA GLN A 164 -0.90 32.16 -10.09
C GLN A 164 -0.59 33.61 -10.50
N ALA A 165 -1.46 34.56 -10.16
CA ALA A 165 -1.22 35.98 -10.42
C ALA A 165 0.02 36.50 -9.68
N ALA A 166 0.22 36.11 -8.42
CA ALA A 166 1.40 36.50 -7.63
C ALA A 166 2.71 35.94 -8.21
N ILE A 167 2.70 34.68 -8.69
CA ILE A 167 3.86 34.09 -9.36
C ILE A 167 4.19 34.85 -10.65
N SER A 168 3.18 35.22 -11.44
CA SER A 168 3.37 35.96 -12.69
C SER A 168 3.96 37.35 -12.44
N SER A 169 3.47 38.07 -11.43
CA SER A 169 3.99 39.40 -11.11
C SER A 169 5.44 39.35 -10.61
N GLU A 170 5.81 38.39 -9.77
CA GLU A 170 7.20 38.22 -9.32
C GLU A 170 8.13 37.92 -10.51
N TYR A 171 7.68 37.12 -11.48
CA TYR A 171 8.47 36.81 -12.67
C TYR A 171 8.63 38.02 -13.60
N GLU A 172 7.59 38.83 -13.77
CA GLU A 172 7.63 40.07 -14.55
C GLU A 172 8.57 41.10 -13.90
N GLU A 173 8.50 41.30 -12.59
CA GLU A 173 9.40 42.20 -11.86
C GLU A 173 10.87 41.77 -11.97
N ASP A 174 11.15 40.47 -11.91
CA ASP A 174 12.50 39.93 -12.08
C ASP A 174 13.01 40.09 -13.52
N LEU A 175 12.17 39.91 -14.54
CA LEU A 175 12.52 40.16 -15.94
C LEU A 175 12.80 41.64 -16.21
N GLU A 176 12.00 42.55 -15.64
CA GLU A 176 12.24 43.99 -15.73
C GLU A 176 13.58 44.38 -15.08
N ARG A 177 13.91 43.81 -13.90
CA ARG A 177 15.19 44.07 -13.23
C ARG A 177 16.38 43.60 -14.07
N ILE A 178 16.30 42.41 -14.67
CA ILE A 178 17.38 41.85 -15.50
C ILE A 178 17.53 42.64 -16.81
N SER A 179 16.41 42.97 -17.47
CA SER A 179 16.43 43.74 -18.71
C SER A 179 16.99 45.16 -18.50
N LEU A 180 16.63 45.84 -17.41
CA LEU A 180 17.22 47.14 -17.06
C LEU A 180 18.72 47.05 -16.77
N ALA A 181 19.19 45.96 -16.16
CA ALA A 181 20.61 45.75 -15.88
C ALA A 181 21.44 45.49 -17.16
N LEU A 182 20.88 44.75 -18.13
CA LEU A 182 21.50 44.51 -19.44
C LEU A 182 21.59 45.80 -20.27
N VAL A 183 20.56 46.65 -20.25
CA VAL A 183 20.55 47.93 -20.98
C VAL A 183 21.52 48.96 -20.36
N LYS A 184 21.78 48.90 -19.05
CA LYS A 184 22.74 49.79 -18.36
C LYS A 184 24.20 49.34 -18.46
N SER A 185 24.47 48.13 -18.95
CA SER A 185 25.81 47.55 -19.08
C SER A 185 26.33 47.50 -20.53
N ALA A 186 25.55 48.02 -21.49
CA ALA A 186 25.92 48.26 -22.88
C ALA A 186 26.24 49.75 -23.11
#